data_AF-A0A2W5YFH2-F1
#
_entry.id   AF-A0A2W5YFH2-F1
#
_cell.length_a   1.000
_cell.length_b   1.000
_cell.length_c   1.000
_cell.angle_alpha   90.00
_cell.angle_beta   90.00
_cell.angle_gamma   90.00
#
_symmetry.space_group_name_H-M   'P 1'
#
loop_
_entity.id
_entity.type
_entity.pdbx_description
1 polymer ?
#
loop_
_entity_poly.entity_id
_entity_poly.type
_entity_poly.pdbx_seq_one_letter_code
_entity_poly.pdbx_strand_id
1 'polypeptide(L)' 'MTGKYLEDLHVGDTFESDTFSVTEAGIIEFARDFDPQAFHLDANAAQTSVFKGLVASGWHTAAMSMRLFV' A
#
# COMPACT_ATOMS: atom_id res chain seq x y z
N MET A 1 -11.85 3.80 -22.11
CA MET A 1 -12.51 2.75 -21.33
C MET A 1 -13.97 3.10 -21.22
N THR A 2 -14.86 2.22 -21.65
CA THR A 2 -16.29 2.35 -21.37
C THR A 2 -16.47 2.02 -19.89
N GLY A 3 -16.86 3.01 -19.08
CA GLY A 3 -17.14 2.78 -17.66
C GLY A 3 -18.28 1.78 -17.50
N LYS A 4 -18.23 0.97 -16.45
CA LYS A 4 -19.37 0.16 -16.00
C LYS A 4 -20.31 1.04 -15.18
N TYR A 5 -21.62 0.85 -15.34
CA TYR A 5 -22.62 1.41 -14.44
C TYR A 5 -22.96 0.41 -13.34
N LEU A 6 -23.76 0.83 -12.36
CA LEU A 6 -24.12 -0.01 -11.21
C LEU A 6 -24.84 -1.29 -11.65
N GLU A 7 -25.66 -1.19 -12.69
CA GLU A 7 -26.48 -2.28 -13.24
C GLU A 7 -25.65 -3.33 -13.99
N ASP A 8 -24.39 -3.01 -14.33
CA ASP A 8 -23.47 -3.93 -15.00
C ASP A 8 -22.67 -4.81 -14.01
N LEU A 9 -22.77 -4.53 -12.71
CA LEU A 9 -22.04 -5.23 -11.65
C LEU A 9 -22.86 -6.38 -11.07
N HIS A 10 -22.23 -7.54 -10.91
CA HIS A 10 -22.85 -8.75 -10.37
C HIS A 10 -22.10 -9.28 -9.15
N VAL A 11 -22.83 -9.91 -8.22
CA VAL A 11 -22.22 -10.57 -7.07
C VAL A 11 -21.27 -11.66 -7.55
N GLY A 12 -20.01 -11.59 -7.12
CA GLY A 12 -18.95 -12.50 -7.53
C GLY A 12 -18.04 -11.96 -8.64
N ASP A 13 -18.30 -10.77 -9.17
CA ASP A 13 -17.37 -10.11 -10.08
C ASP A 13 -16.00 -9.95 -9.42
N THR A 14 -14.95 -10.25 -10.20
CA THR A 14 -13.55 -10.06 -9.81
C THR A 14 -12.87 -9.15 -10.82
N PHE A 15 -11.98 -8.31 -10.33
CA PHE A 15 -11.25 -7.33 -11.14
C PHE A 15 -9.77 -7.45 -10.81
N GLU A 16 -8.95 -7.34 -11.85
CA GLU A 16 -7.49 -7.30 -11.72
C GLU A 16 -7.04 -5.87 -12.00
N SER A 17 -6.23 -5.32 -11.10
CA SER A 17 -5.62 -4.00 -11.29
C SER A 17 -4.28 -4.14 -12.00
N ASP A 18 -3.73 -3.02 -12.44
CA ASP A 18 -2.30 -2.96 -12.75
C ASP A 18 -1.45 -3.23 -11.50
N THR A 19 -0.14 -3.43 -11.72
CA THR A 19 0.82 -3.61 -10.63
C THR A 19 1.43 -2.30 -10.18
N PHE A 20 1.75 -2.20 -8.89
CA PHE A 20 2.48 -1.07 -8.31
C PHE A 20 3.79 -1.54 -7.69
N SER A 21 4.91 -0.94 -8.10
CA SER A 21 6.22 -1.26 -7.54
C SER A 21 6.47 -0.48 -6.26
N VAL A 22 6.66 -1.19 -5.16
CA VAL A 22 6.98 -0.61 -3.86
C VAL A 22 8.49 -0.65 -3.65
N THR A 23 9.09 0.49 -3.33
CA THR A 23 10.52 0.61 -3.03
C THR A 23 10.74 0.98 -1.57
N GLU A 24 11.88 0.61 -1.02
CA GLU A 24 12.29 0.99 0.33
C GLU A 24 12.30 2.52 0.52
N ALA A 25 12.81 3.27 -0.47
CA ALA A 25 12.80 4.73 -0.44
C ALA A 25 11.37 5.28 -0.33
N GLY A 26 10.44 4.77 -1.15
CA GLY A 26 9.04 5.21 -1.09
C GLY A 26 8.34 4.84 0.23
N ILE A 27 8.68 3.70 0.83
CA ILE A 27 8.20 3.32 2.17
C ILE A 27 8.63 4.37 3.19
N ILE A 28 9.93 4.69 3.21
CA ILE A 28 10.51 5.62 4.19
C ILE A 28 9.98 7.04 3.96
N GLU A 29 9.88 7.50 2.71
CA GLU A 29 9.33 8.82 2.37
C GLU A 29 7.89 8.98 2.86
N PHE A 30 7.00 8.03 2.55
CA PHE A 30 5.63 8.07 3.05
C PHE A 30 5.58 8.07 4.58
N ALA A 31 6.37 7.20 5.21
CA ALA A 31 6.37 7.05 6.66
C ALA A 31 6.85 8.31 7.39
N ARG A 32 7.83 9.04 6.82
CA ARG A 32 8.32 10.30 7.39
C ARG A 32 7.21 11.33 7.56
N ASP A 33 6.29 11.39 6.60
CA ASP A 33 5.23 12.40 6.59
C ASP A 33 3.97 11.95 7.34
N PHE A 34 3.64 10.65 7.27
CA PHE A 34 2.30 10.18 7.67
C PHE A 34 2.27 9.11 8.77
N ASP A 35 3.34 8.33 8.97
CA ASP A 35 3.37 7.24 9.96
C ASP A 35 4.81 6.93 10.43
N PRO A 36 5.42 7.81 11.25
CA PRO A 36 6.86 7.79 11.54
C PRO A 36 7.25 6.77 12.62
N GLN A 37 6.67 5.58 12.58
CA GLN A 37 7.07 4.47 13.45
C GLN A 37 8.43 3.91 12.98
N ALA A 38 9.28 3.54 13.94
CA ALA A 38 10.69 3.18 13.65
C ALA A 38 10.84 2.07 12.60
N PHE A 39 9.93 1.08 12.60
CA PHE A 39 9.95 -0.03 11.65
C PHE A 39 9.46 0.31 10.23
N HIS A 40 9.07 1.56 9.98
CA HIS A 40 8.81 2.11 8.65
C HIS A 40 9.94 3.04 8.15
N LEU A 41 10.87 3.43 9.03
CA LEU A 41 11.87 4.46 8.75
C LEU A 41 13.30 3.92 8.64
N ASP A 42 13.62 2.85 9.36
CA ASP A 42 14.99 2.32 9.42
C ASP A 42 14.97 0.79 9.53
N ALA A 43 15.69 0.13 8.61
CA ALA A 43 15.72 -1.32 8.51
C ALA A 43 16.40 -2.00 9.73
N ASN A 44 17.36 -1.34 10.39
CA ASN A 44 18.04 -1.89 11.56
C ASN A 44 17.16 -1.79 12.80
N ALA A 45 16.52 -0.63 13.02
CA ALA A 45 15.56 -0.44 14.11
C ALA A 45 14.39 -1.43 13.97
N ALA A 46 13.94 -1.67 12.73
CA ALA A 46 12.86 -2.61 12.44
C ALA A 46 13.16 -4.06 12.84
N GLN A 47 14.43 -4.48 12.94
CA GLN A 47 14.81 -5.83 13.38
C GLN A 47 14.30 -6.18 14.78
N THR A 48 14.17 -5.18 15.65
CA THR A 48 13.70 -5.37 17.02
C THR A 48 12.17 -5.41 17.12
N SER A 49 11.46 -4.98 16.07
CA SER A 49 10.00 -5.00 16.01
C SER A 49 9.43 -6.41 15.84
N VAL A 50 8.09 -6.51 15.85
CA VAL A 50 7.37 -7.75 15.52
C VAL A 50 7.55 -8.17 14.06
N PHE A 51 7.87 -7.22 13.17
CA PHE A 51 8.01 -7.46 11.74
C PHE A 51 9.39 -7.99 11.35
N LYS A 52 10.40 -7.85 12.23
CA LYS A 52 11.78 -8.32 12.01
C LYS A 52 12.44 -7.77 10.72
N GLY A 53 11.97 -6.61 10.27
CA GLY A 53 12.42 -5.99 9.03
C GLY A 53 11.58 -4.77 8.69
N LEU A 54 12.07 -3.95 7.77
CA LEU A 54 11.37 -2.76 7.29
C LEU A 54 10.06 -3.18 6.60
N VAL A 55 8.97 -2.51 6.92
CA VAL A 55 7.66 -2.75 6.30
C VAL A 55 7.02 -1.43 5.89
N ALA A 56 6.15 -1.46 4.88
CA ALA A 56 5.33 -0.31 4.53
C ALA A 56 4.30 -0.02 5.63
N SER A 57 3.93 1.25 5.82
CA SER A 57 2.76 1.61 6.64
C SER A 57 1.48 1.00 6.04
N GLY A 58 0.57 0.57 6.90
CA GLY A 58 -0.77 0.14 6.47
C GLY A 58 -1.52 1.23 5.69
N TRP A 59 -1.28 2.51 6.04
CA TRP A 59 -1.85 3.66 5.31
C TRP A 59 -1.23 3.84 3.92
N HIS A 60 0.07 3.57 3.77
CA HIS A 60 0.72 3.58 2.47
C HIS A 60 0.10 2.51 1.57
N THR A 61 -0.07 1.29 2.09
CA THR A 61 -0.73 0.19 1.39
C THR A 61 -2.16 0.54 1.00
N ALA A 62 -2.96 1.11 1.91
CA ALA A 62 -4.33 1.51 1.60
C ALA A 62 -4.40 2.59 0.50
N ALA A 63 -3.49 3.57 0.53
CA ALA A 63 -3.42 4.63 -0.49
C ALA A 63 -3.04 4.06 -1.87
N MET A 64 -2.06 3.14 -1.93
CA MET A 64 -1.70 2.46 -3.17
C MET A 64 -2.85 1.61 -3.72
N SER A 65 -3.55 0.87 -2.85
CA SER A 65 -4.73 0.09 -3.24
C SER A 65 -5.83 0.97 -3.81
N MET A 66 -6.10 2.14 -3.21
CA MET A 66 -7.07 3.08 -3.76
C MET A 66 -6.63 3.60 -5.12
N ARG A 67 -5.36 3.96 -5.30
CA ARG A 67 -4.82 4.39 -6.61
C ARG A 67 -4.97 3.30 -7.69
N LEU A 68 -4.82 2.03 -7.33
CA LEU A 68 -4.97 0.91 -8.26
C LEU A 68 -6.44 0.57 -8.55
N PHE A 69 -7.35 0.97 -7.65
CA PHE A 69 -8.77 0.68 -7.75
C PHE A 69 -9.56 1.75 -8.53
N VAL A 70 -9.20 3.03 -8.42
CA VAL A 70 -9.96 4.18 -8.97
C VAL A 70 -9.48 4.67 -10.34
#